data_AF-A0A956K1W9-F1
#
_entry.id   AF-A0A956K1W9-F1
#
_cell.length_a   1.000
_cell.length_b   1.000
_cell.length_c   1.000
_cell.angle_alpha   90.00
_cell.angle_beta   90.00
_cell.angle_gamma   90.00
#
_symmetry.space_group_name_H-M   'P 1'
#
loop_
_entity.id
_entity.type
_entity.pdbx_description
1 polymer ?
#
loop_
_entity_poly.entity_id
_entity_poly.type
_entity_poly.pdbx_seq_one_letter_code
_entity_poly.pdbx_strand_id
1 'polypeptide(L)'
;AIAAGDDGAASAHAFAILLDHMQPIDATRAVTLAALSPDVGVRAAVGEALTWCFPLLGARSVIDHLSRDPEPRVRLAAARAAHARRIAHDAPEVLQRLAADPEPSVAEAARLALLGR
;
A
#
# COMPACT_ATOMS: atom_id res chain seq x y z
N ALA A 1 -0.46 -24.97 -2.22
CA ALA A 1 -0.10 -23.78 -1.42
C ALA A 1 1.40 -23.57 -1.54
N ILE A 2 1.81 -22.77 -2.53
CA ILE A 2 3.21 -22.40 -2.74
C ILE A 2 3.43 -21.10 -1.96
N ALA A 3 4.53 -21.03 -1.23
CA ALA A 3 4.82 -20.00 -0.25
C ALA A 3 4.83 -18.60 -0.90
N ALA A 4 3.73 -17.84 -0.76
CA ALA A 4 3.66 -16.45 -1.18
C ALA A 4 4.42 -15.47 -0.26
N GLY A 5 5.28 -15.99 0.64
CA GLY A 5 5.88 -15.25 1.75
C GLY A 5 7.16 -14.49 1.41
N ASP A 6 8.03 -15.03 0.54
CA ASP A 6 9.35 -14.44 0.23
C ASP A 6 9.37 -13.75 -1.14
N ASP A 7 8.81 -14.36 -2.18
CA ASP A 7 8.82 -13.82 -3.55
C ASP A 7 8.06 -12.50 -3.65
N GLY A 8 6.97 -12.35 -2.90
CA GLY A 8 6.16 -11.14 -2.87
C GLY A 8 6.89 -9.95 -2.24
N ALA A 9 7.63 -10.18 -1.16
CA ALA A 9 8.40 -9.14 -0.47
C ALA A 9 9.61 -8.70 -1.30
N ALA A 10 10.34 -9.65 -1.88
CA ALA A 10 11.45 -9.36 -2.79
C ALA A 10 10.97 -8.57 -4.03
N SER A 11 9.82 -8.95 -4.59
CA SER A 11 9.22 -8.26 -5.74
C SER A 11 8.76 -6.84 -5.39
N ALA A 12 8.14 -6.64 -4.22
CA ALA A 12 7.74 -5.31 -3.74
C ALA A 12 8.96 -4.40 -3.52
N HIS A 13 10.05 -4.94 -2.96
CA HIS A 13 11.27 -4.18 -2.75
C HIS A 13 11.95 -3.78 -4.07
N ALA A 14 12.07 -4.72 -5.02
CA ALA A 14 12.58 -4.42 -6.35
C ALA A 14 11.71 -3.37 -7.06
N PHE A 15 10.38 -3.45 -6.91
CA PHE A 15 9.47 -2.45 -7.47
C PHE A 15 9.67 -1.08 -6.84
N ALA A 16 9.82 -0.98 -5.51
CA ALA A 16 10.12 0.29 -4.84
C ALA A 16 11.43 0.92 -5.34
N ILE A 17 12.50 0.12 -5.50
CA ILE A 17 13.78 0.60 -6.05
C ILE A 17 13.59 1.15 -7.47
N LEU A 18 12.85 0.45 -8.32
CA LEU A 18 12.59 0.90 -9.69
C LEU A 18 11.85 2.25 -9.69
N LEU A 19 10.83 2.39 -8.85
CA LEU A 19 10.06 3.64 -8.74
C LEU A 19 10.89 4.82 -8.26
N ASP A 20 11.83 4.60 -7.34
CA ASP A 20 12.73 5.63 -6.82
C ASP A 20 13.70 6.18 -7.89
N HIS A 21 14.03 5.38 -8.91
CA HIS A 21 14.89 5.78 -10.03
C HIS A 21 14.12 6.37 -11.22
N MET A 22 12.79 6.38 -11.18
CA MET A 22 11.97 6.95 -12.25
C MET A 22 11.76 8.46 -12.06
N GLN A 23 11.45 9.16 -13.16
CA GLN A 23 10.88 10.49 -13.02
C GLN A 23 9.53 10.39 -12.28
N PRO A 24 9.18 11.36 -11.40
CA PRO A 24 7.98 11.24 -10.56
C PRO A 24 6.68 10.99 -11.32
N ILE A 25 6.55 11.55 -12.54
CA ILE A 25 5.38 11.33 -13.40
C ILE A 25 5.29 9.89 -13.91
N ASP A 26 6.43 9.29 -14.27
CA ASP A 26 6.51 7.91 -14.76
C ASP A 26 6.29 6.93 -13.61
N ALA A 27 6.87 7.19 -12.43
CA ALA A 27 6.61 6.43 -11.21
C ALA A 27 5.11 6.44 -10.87
N THR A 28 4.47 7.61 -10.96
CA THR A 28 3.02 7.76 -10.70
C THR A 28 2.20 6.94 -11.70
N ARG A 29 2.55 7.01 -13.00
CA ARG A 29 1.89 6.21 -14.04
C ARG A 29 2.04 4.71 -13.79
N ALA A 30 3.27 4.26 -13.50
CA ALA A 30 3.57 2.85 -13.26
C ALA A 30 2.80 2.31 -12.04
N VAL A 31 2.85 3.03 -10.91
CA VAL A 31 2.11 2.67 -9.69
C VAL A 31 0.60 2.64 -9.95
N THR A 32 0.06 3.64 -10.66
CA THR A 32 -1.38 3.71 -10.93
C THR A 32 -1.85 2.52 -11.77
N LEU A 33 -1.10 2.18 -12.83
CA LEU A 33 -1.43 1.02 -13.67
C LEU A 33 -1.31 -0.29 -12.89
N ALA A 34 -0.26 -0.45 -12.08
CA ALA A 34 -0.07 -1.63 -11.24
C ALA A 34 -1.18 -1.77 -10.16
N ALA A 35 -1.62 -0.66 -9.57
CA ALA A 35 -2.71 -0.64 -8.60
C ALA A 35 -4.06 -1.05 -9.20
N LEU A 36 -4.24 -0.88 -10.51
CA LEU A 36 -5.44 -1.29 -11.25
C LEU A 36 -5.32 -2.69 -11.87
N SER A 37 -4.21 -3.41 -11.62
CA SER A 37 -3.98 -4.74 -12.18
C SER A 37 -5.06 -5.73 -11.75
N PRO A 38 -5.54 -6.62 -12.64
CA PRO A 38 -6.40 -7.72 -12.23
C PRO A 38 -5.68 -8.70 -11.29
N ASP A 39 -4.35 -8.75 -11.34
CA ASP A 39 -3.53 -9.58 -10.48
C ASP A 39 -3.43 -8.98 -9.08
N VAL A 40 -3.96 -9.74 -8.12
CA VAL A 40 -4.02 -9.36 -6.71
C VAL A 40 -2.63 -9.28 -6.08
N GLY A 41 -1.67 -10.11 -6.53
CA GLY A 41 -0.29 -10.06 -6.08
C GLY A 41 0.42 -8.78 -6.53
N VAL A 42 0.17 -8.32 -7.76
CA VAL A 42 0.68 -7.03 -8.25
C VAL A 42 0.14 -5.88 -7.39
N ARG A 43 -1.17 -5.85 -7.13
CA ARG A 43 -1.77 -4.80 -6.29
C ARG A 43 -1.24 -4.82 -4.84
N ALA A 44 -1.05 -6.00 -4.26
CA ALA A 44 -0.43 -6.14 -2.95
C ALA A 44 1.02 -5.64 -2.95
N ALA A 45 1.80 -5.97 -3.99
CA ALA A 45 3.16 -5.51 -4.15
C ALA A 45 3.26 -3.98 -4.29
N VAL A 46 2.27 -3.33 -4.91
CA VAL A 46 2.17 -1.86 -4.90
C VAL A 46 2.01 -1.34 -3.48
N GLY A 47 1.06 -1.87 -2.71
CA GLY A 47 0.85 -1.46 -1.32
C GLY A 47 2.12 -1.64 -0.48
N GLU A 48 2.77 -2.80 -0.59
CA GLU A 48 4.02 -3.06 0.13
C GLU A 48 5.12 -2.11 -0.35
N ALA A 49 5.31 -1.90 -1.65
CA ALA A 49 6.28 -0.95 -2.19
C ALA A 49 6.08 0.48 -1.67
N LEU A 50 4.84 0.90 -1.41
CA LEU A 50 4.53 2.22 -0.86
C LEU A 50 4.85 2.36 0.64
N THR A 51 5.25 1.29 1.33
CA THR A 51 5.82 1.37 2.68
C THR A 51 7.21 2.03 2.66
N TRP A 52 7.89 2.05 1.51
CA TRP A 52 9.13 2.79 1.31
C TRP A 52 8.86 4.25 0.94
N CYS A 53 9.69 5.15 1.45
CA CYS A 53 9.57 6.59 1.24
C CYS A 53 10.42 7.06 0.06
N PHE A 54 9.79 7.22 -1.10
CA PHE A 54 10.35 7.85 -2.31
C PHE A 54 9.39 8.92 -2.86
N PRO A 55 9.86 9.88 -3.68
CA PRO A 55 9.01 10.92 -4.27
C PRO A 55 7.97 10.31 -5.22
N LEU A 56 6.70 10.29 -4.78
CA LEU A 56 5.59 9.78 -5.60
C LEU A 56 4.40 10.72 -5.53
N LEU A 57 4.02 11.28 -6.68
CA LEU A 57 2.83 12.11 -6.80
C LEU A 57 1.59 11.23 -6.66
N GLY A 58 0.60 11.69 -5.90
CA GLY A 58 -0.66 10.96 -5.75
C GLY A 58 -0.57 9.64 -4.96
N ALA A 59 0.51 9.38 -4.22
CA ALA A 59 0.65 8.19 -3.37
C ALA A 59 -0.57 7.97 -2.45
N ARG A 60 -1.14 9.06 -1.93
CA ARG A 60 -2.37 9.05 -1.14
C ARG A 60 -3.56 8.48 -1.90
N SER A 61 -3.78 8.91 -3.15
CA SER A 61 -4.89 8.44 -3.98
C SER A 61 -4.75 6.95 -4.28
N VAL A 62 -3.52 6.48 -4.51
CA VAL A 62 -3.24 5.05 -4.69
C VAL A 62 -3.54 4.27 -3.42
N ILE A 63 -3.06 4.73 -2.26
CA ILE A 63 -3.31 4.07 -0.98
C ILE A 63 -4.81 4.06 -0.63
N ASP A 64 -5.54 5.16 -0.88
CA ASP A 64 -6.99 5.20 -0.70
C ASP A 64 -7.72 4.24 -1.65
N HIS A 65 -7.26 4.10 -2.89
CA HIS A 65 -7.78 3.09 -3.81
C HIS A 65 -7.56 1.65 -3.26
N LEU A 66 -6.32 1.29 -2.91
CA LEU A 66 -5.97 -0.04 -2.39
C LEU A 66 -6.65 -0.35 -1.05
N SER A 67 -6.96 0.66 -0.24
CA SER A 67 -7.68 0.48 1.02
C SER A 67 -9.13 0.00 0.86
N ARG A 68 -9.67 0.05 -0.37
CA ARG A 68 -11.01 -0.44 -0.73
C ARG A 68 -10.98 -1.74 -1.54
N ASP A 69 -9.80 -2.36 -1.67
CA ASP A 69 -9.64 -3.58 -2.45
C ASP A 69 -10.51 -4.72 -1.89
N PRO A 70 -11.13 -5.57 -2.74
CA PRO A 70 -11.87 -6.74 -2.26
C PRO A 70 -10.97 -7.71 -1.47
N GLU A 71 -9.67 -7.78 -1.79
CA GLU A 71 -8.74 -8.69 -1.16
C GLU A 71 -8.15 -8.13 0.15
N PRO A 72 -8.29 -8.82 1.29
CA PRO A 72 -7.73 -8.38 2.57
C PRO A 72 -6.21 -8.15 2.57
N ARG A 73 -5.42 -8.98 1.86
CA ARG A 73 -3.95 -8.76 1.79
C ARG A 73 -3.56 -7.43 1.13
N VAL A 74 -4.35 -6.96 0.16
CA VAL A 74 -4.10 -5.66 -0.49
C VAL A 74 -4.46 -4.52 0.47
N ARG A 75 -5.58 -4.65 1.20
CA ARG A 75 -5.97 -3.68 2.23
C ARG A 75 -4.98 -3.61 3.40
N LEU A 76 -4.40 -4.74 3.80
CA LEU A 76 -3.33 -4.80 4.80
C LEU A 76 -2.09 -4.02 4.34
N ALA A 77 -1.65 -4.25 3.11
CA ALA A 77 -0.53 -3.52 2.51
C ALA A 77 -0.82 -2.01 2.44
N ALA A 78 -2.06 -1.62 2.12
CA ALA A 78 -2.49 -0.22 2.14
C ALA A 78 -2.44 0.40 3.56
N ALA A 79 -2.84 -0.34 4.60
CA ALA A 79 -2.75 0.12 5.99
C ALA A 79 -1.28 0.38 6.39
N ARG A 80 -0.37 -0.53 6.03
CA ARG A 80 1.08 -0.40 6.27
C ARG A 80 1.67 0.79 5.53
N ALA A 81 1.32 0.95 4.25
CA ALA A 81 1.77 2.09 3.45
C ALA A 81 1.28 3.43 4.03
N ALA A 82 0.01 3.50 4.44
CA ALA A 82 -0.56 4.67 5.07
C ALA A 82 0.18 5.05 6.37
N HIS A 83 0.57 4.06 7.18
CA HIS A 83 1.40 4.27 8.36
C HIS A 83 2.78 4.82 8.00
N ALA A 84 3.51 4.12 7.12
CA ALA A 84 4.88 4.46 6.77
C ALA A 84 4.99 5.85 6.13
N ARG A 85 4.02 6.21 5.29
CA ARG A 85 3.94 7.53 4.65
C ARG A 85 3.28 8.60 5.53
N ARG A 86 2.99 8.29 6.79
CA ARG A 86 2.41 9.21 7.78
C ARG A 86 1.13 9.89 7.30
N ILE A 87 0.33 9.19 6.50
CA ILE A 87 -0.92 9.70 5.94
C ILE A 87 -1.94 10.00 7.06
N ALA A 88 -1.73 9.48 8.27
CA ALA A 88 -2.52 9.80 9.46
C ALA A 88 -2.68 11.31 9.75
N HIS A 89 -1.75 12.16 9.31
CA HIS A 89 -1.86 13.61 9.48
C HIS A 89 -2.75 14.29 8.44
N ASP A 90 -2.84 13.74 7.23
CA ASP A 90 -3.49 14.40 6.09
C ASP A 90 -4.80 13.72 5.64
N ALA A 91 -4.99 12.43 5.98
CA ALA A 91 -6.12 11.60 5.52
C ALA A 91 -6.50 10.52 6.56
N PRO A 92 -6.93 10.90 7.77
CA PRO A 92 -7.30 9.94 8.80
C PRO A 92 -8.43 9.01 8.36
N GLU A 93 -9.26 9.41 7.38
CA GLU A 93 -10.44 8.65 6.93
C GLU A 93 -10.06 7.29 6.34
N VAL A 94 -8.89 7.19 5.69
CA VAL A 94 -8.38 5.92 5.15
C VAL A 94 -8.12 4.94 6.29
N LEU A 95 -7.36 5.38 7.29
CA LEU A 95 -6.99 4.54 8.43
C LEU A 95 -8.20 4.27 9.35
N GLN A 96 -9.11 5.22 9.53
CA GLN A 96 -10.34 5.02 10.29
C GLN A 96 -11.24 3.94 9.67
N ARG A 97 -11.38 3.95 8.33
CA ARG A 97 -12.13 2.92 7.62
C ARG A 97 -11.46 1.56 7.77
N LEU A 98 -10.14 1.49 7.59
CA LEU A 98 -9.39 0.25 7.74
C LEU A 98 -9.40 -0.24 9.20
N ALA A 99 -9.48 0.64 10.20
CA ALA A 99 -9.58 0.25 11.62
C ALA A 99 -10.93 -0.43 11.97
N ALA A 100 -11.92 -0.35 11.07
CA ALA A 100 -13.19 -1.05 11.12
C ALA A 100 -13.29 -2.18 10.08
N ASP A 101 -12.17 -2.58 9.46
CA ASP A 101 -12.15 -3.66 8.46
C ASP A 101 -12.64 -4.99 9.07
N PRO A 102 -13.40 -5.80 8.32
CA PRO A 102 -13.82 -7.13 8.78
C PRO A 102 -12.65 -8.09 8.97
N GLU A 103 -11.51 -7.89 8.29
CA GLU A 103 -10.32 -8.71 8.48
C GLU A 103 -9.51 -8.20 9.70
N PRO A 104 -9.35 -9.01 10.77
CA PRO A 104 -8.68 -8.57 12.00
C PRO A 104 -7.27 -8.04 11.79
N SER A 105 -6.48 -8.64 10.89
CA SER A 105 -5.11 -8.18 10.63
C SER A 105 -5.06 -6.79 10.01
N VAL A 106 -6.03 -6.46 9.17
CA VAL A 106 -6.14 -5.13 8.54
C VAL A 106 -6.54 -4.08 9.59
N ALA A 107 -7.56 -4.42 10.39
CA ALA A 107 -8.05 -3.56 11.46
C ALA A 107 -6.95 -3.24 12.49
N GLU A 108 -6.18 -4.25 12.90
CA GLU A 108 -5.09 -4.06 13.84
C GLU A 108 -3.97 -3.18 13.28
N ALA A 109 -3.53 -3.43 12.05
CA ALA A 109 -2.50 -2.61 11.40
C ALA A 109 -2.92 -1.14 11.30
N ALA A 110 -4.19 -0.87 10.98
CA ALA A 110 -4.71 0.48 10.90
C ALA A 110 -4.84 1.17 12.27
N ARG A 111 -5.22 0.44 13.33
CA ARG A 111 -5.25 0.98 14.70
C ARG A 111 -3.85 1.33 15.20
N LEU A 112 -2.88 0.45 14.98
CA LEU A 112 -1.48 0.72 15.30
C LEU A 112 -0.99 1.98 14.56
N ALA A 113 -1.34 2.11 13.28
CA ALA A 113 -0.99 3.31 12.50
C ALA A 113 -1.61 4.59 13.06
N LEU A 114 -2.84 4.53 13.58
CA LEU A 114 -3.53 5.66 14.20
C LEU A 114 -3.00 6.03 15.60
N LEU A 115 -2.39 5.06 16.30
CA LEU A 115 -1.78 5.23 17.63
C LEU A 115 -0.35 5.74 17.54
N GLY A 116 0.44 5.23 16.58
CA GLY A 116 1.84 5.60 16.35
C GLY A 116 2.04 6.94 15.64
N ARG A 117 1.22 7.94 15.95
CA ARG A 117 1.35 9.31 15.43
C ARG A 117 2.69 9.91 15.84
#